data_AF-A0A5C3KJZ7-F1
#
_entry.id   AF-A0A5C3KJZ7-F1
#
_cell.length_a   1.000
_cell.length_b   1.000
_cell.length_c   1.000
_cell.angle_alpha   90.00
_cell.angle_beta   90.00
_cell.angle_gamma   90.00
#
_symmetry.space_group_name_H-M   'P 1'
#
loop_
_entity.id
_entity.type
_entity.pdbx_description
1 polymer ?
#
loop_
_entity_poly.entity_id
_entity_poly.type
_entity_poly.pdbx_seq_one_letter_code
_entity_poly.pdbx_strand_id
1 'polypeptide(L)'
;MDVPPRYAAKAPPGSSTSTGDGALPSYTFPTKFVIGRVQTDGLLVTIPQVKGHLAMLNAFAELKDDVNAWPDNIPNMPFNSKKRWAWFVNMAVERFDRWVRALKSIDDSIPIEDVLPPIDVLMVWHSYMLNPRWYAEDGQRLGPILQHLHSIGRKLAASL
;
A
#
# COMPACT_ATOMS: atom_id res chain seq x y z
N MET A 1 -24.59 10.58 26.62
CA MET A 1 -23.55 9.97 25.78
C MET A 1 -24.24 8.93 24.92
N ASP A 2 -24.42 9.21 23.63
CA ASP A 2 -25.07 8.29 22.70
C ASP A 2 -24.13 7.13 22.38
N VAL A 3 -24.56 5.93 22.72
CA VAL A 3 -23.83 4.69 22.41
C VAL A 3 -24.00 4.42 20.92
N PRO A 4 -22.91 4.23 20.15
CA PRO A 4 -23.03 3.94 18.73
C PRO A 4 -23.74 2.59 18.50
N PRO A 5 -24.55 2.50 17.44
CA PRO A 5 -25.32 1.28 17.16
C PRO A 5 -24.39 0.10 16.88
N ARG A 6 -24.78 -1.09 17.37
CA ARG A 6 -24.04 -2.33 17.13
C ARG A 6 -24.14 -2.72 15.66
N TYR A 7 -23.01 -2.81 14.98
CA TYR A 7 -22.92 -3.25 13.59
C TYR A 7 -23.32 -4.72 13.47
N ALA A 8 -24.33 -5.02 12.64
CA ALA A 8 -24.77 -6.36 12.31
C ALA A 8 -24.41 -6.68 10.85
N ALA A 9 -23.99 -7.92 10.57
CA ALA A 9 -23.59 -8.38 9.23
C ALA A 9 -24.75 -8.41 8.21
N LYS A 10 -25.99 -8.33 8.68
CA LYS A 10 -27.19 -8.14 7.86
C LYS A 10 -27.83 -6.81 8.22
N ALA A 11 -28.07 -5.96 7.23
CA ALA A 11 -28.87 -4.76 7.41
C ALA A 11 -30.26 -5.16 7.95
N PRO A 12 -30.81 -4.47 8.96
CA PRO A 12 -32.20 -4.67 9.36
C PRO A 12 -33.11 -4.41 8.16
N PRO A 13 -34.21 -5.17 7.98
CA PRO A 13 -35.23 -4.79 7.02
C PRO A 13 -35.75 -3.40 7.41
N GLY A 14 -35.54 -2.41 6.54
CA GLY A 14 -35.92 -1.04 6.80
C GLY A 14 -37.42 -0.94 7.08
N SER A 15 -37.80 -0.22 8.14
CA SER A 15 -39.19 0.08 8.44
C SER A 15 -39.73 1.07 7.41
N SER A 16 -40.43 0.56 6.38
CA SER A 16 -41.20 1.39 5.46
C SER A 16 -42.42 1.94 6.20
N THR A 17 -42.32 3.15 6.74
CA THR A 17 -43.52 3.92 7.11
C THR A 17 -44.12 4.45 5.81
N SER A 18 -45.19 3.82 5.37
CA SER A 18 -45.95 4.17 4.18
C SER A 18 -46.74 5.46 4.41
N THR A 19 -46.13 6.61 4.09
CA THR A 19 -46.85 7.87 3.87
C THR A 19 -46.04 8.76 2.93
N GLY A 20 -46.52 8.91 1.69
CA GLY A 20 -46.09 9.94 0.73
C GLY A 20 -44.92 9.56 -0.18
N ASP A 21 -45.20 9.38 -1.48
CA ASP A 21 -44.30 9.33 -2.64
C ASP A 21 -42.95 8.60 -2.47
N GLY A 22 -42.93 7.34 -2.91
CA GLY A 22 -41.81 6.41 -2.82
C GLY A 22 -40.60 6.72 -3.71
N ALA A 23 -39.89 7.80 -3.40
CA ALA A 23 -38.51 7.98 -3.85
C ALA A 23 -37.56 7.61 -2.71
N LEU A 24 -36.68 6.62 -2.93
CA LEU A 24 -35.55 6.36 -2.05
C LEU A 24 -34.78 7.67 -1.83
N PRO A 25 -34.28 7.97 -0.62
CA PRO A 25 -33.43 9.13 -0.42
C PRO A 25 -32.23 9.02 -1.37
N SER A 26 -32.17 9.95 -2.33
CA SER A 26 -31.09 10.04 -3.30
C SER A 26 -29.81 10.39 -2.55
N TYR A 27 -28.99 9.38 -2.26
CA TYR A 27 -27.68 9.59 -1.67
C TYR A 27 -26.68 9.89 -2.77
N THR A 28 -26.23 11.14 -2.84
CA THR A 28 -25.09 11.52 -3.69
C THR A 28 -23.82 11.44 -2.86
N PHE A 29 -22.90 10.57 -3.25
CA PHE A 29 -21.62 10.43 -2.56
C PHE A 29 -20.80 11.73 -2.65
N PRO A 30 -20.31 12.30 -1.53
CA PRO A 30 -19.52 13.51 -1.56
C PRO A 30 -18.23 13.31 -2.35
N THR A 31 -17.96 14.20 -3.30
CA THR A 31 -16.74 14.16 -4.11
C THR A 31 -15.57 14.93 -3.50
N LYS A 32 -15.82 15.66 -2.39
CA LYS A 32 -14.82 16.46 -1.67
C LYS A 32 -15.04 16.34 -0.17
N PHE A 33 -13.95 16.40 0.59
CA PHE A 33 -13.93 16.27 2.05
C PHE A 33 -13.10 17.40 2.66
N VAL A 34 -13.40 17.76 3.91
CA VAL A 34 -12.59 18.70 4.70
C VAL A 34 -11.80 17.90 5.73
N ILE A 35 -10.48 17.94 5.64
CA ILE A 35 -9.56 17.29 6.58
C ILE A 35 -8.80 18.39 7.33
N GLY A 36 -9.15 18.59 8.59
CA GLY A 36 -8.59 19.68 9.38
C GLY A 36 -8.90 21.05 8.75
N ARG A 37 -7.87 21.71 8.19
CA ARG A 37 -8.00 23.00 7.50
C ARG A 37 -7.93 22.90 5.97
N VAL A 38 -7.78 21.70 5.43
CA VAL A 38 -7.55 21.46 3.99
C VAL A 38 -8.80 20.86 3.36
N GLN A 39 -9.28 21.46 2.26
CA GLN A 39 -10.29 20.84 1.40
C GLN A 39 -9.60 19.93 0.38
N THR A 40 -10.18 18.76 0.12
CA THR A 40 -9.69 17.87 -0.93
C THR A 40 -10.20 18.32 -2.29
N ASP A 41 -9.34 18.22 -3.31
CA ASP A 41 -9.72 18.55 -4.69
C ASP A 41 -10.65 17.52 -5.32
N GLY A 42 -10.70 16.32 -4.74
CA GLY A 42 -11.55 15.21 -5.15
C GLY A 42 -11.62 14.12 -4.08
N LEU A 43 -11.90 12.90 -4.51
CA LEU A 43 -11.85 11.72 -3.66
C LEU A 43 -10.43 11.49 -3.16
N LEU A 44 -10.30 11.01 -1.92
CA LEU A 44 -9.00 10.66 -1.33
C LEU A 44 -8.31 9.51 -2.07
N VAL A 45 -9.11 8.58 -2.60
CA VAL A 45 -8.65 7.42 -3.35
C VAL A 45 -9.61 7.22 -4.52
N THR A 46 -9.06 7.01 -5.71
CA THR A 46 -9.81 6.77 -6.94
C THR A 46 -9.89 5.28 -7.26
N ILE A 47 -10.85 4.89 -8.10
CA ILE A 47 -11.00 3.47 -8.51
C ILE A 47 -9.74 2.92 -9.20
N PRO A 48 -9.07 3.66 -10.12
CA PRO A 48 -7.81 3.20 -10.72
C PRO A 48 -6.74 2.91 -9.67
N GLN A 49 -6.64 3.75 -8.63
CA GLN A 49 -5.70 3.56 -7.54
C GLN A 49 -5.99 2.27 -6.76
N VAL A 50 -7.25 2.07 -6.31
CA VAL A 50 -7.63 0.82 -5.64
C VAL A 50 -7.30 -0.41 -6.50
N LYS A 51 -7.56 -0.35 -7.81
CA LYS A 51 -7.20 -1.45 -8.73
C LYS A 51 -5.69 -1.66 -8.82
N GLY A 52 -4.90 -0.60 -8.92
CA GLY A 52 -3.44 -0.65 -8.94
C GLY A 52 -2.87 -1.25 -7.66
N HIS A 53 -3.36 -0.80 -6.50
CA HIS A 53 -2.96 -1.35 -5.20
C HIS A 53 -3.29 -2.85 -5.07
N LEU A 54 -4.50 -3.27 -5.48
CA LEU A 54 -4.88 -4.68 -5.47
C LEU A 54 -4.03 -5.53 -6.43
N ALA A 55 -3.70 -5.00 -7.62
CA ALA A 55 -2.81 -5.68 -8.56
C ALA A 55 -1.40 -5.85 -7.96
N MET A 56 -0.88 -4.83 -7.27
CA MET A 56 0.39 -4.91 -6.56
C MET A 56 0.36 -5.98 -5.44
N LEU A 57 -0.71 -6.02 -4.64
CA LEU A 57 -0.88 -7.05 -3.61
C LEU A 57 -0.98 -8.47 -4.19
N ASN A 58 -1.66 -8.61 -5.34
CA ASN A 58 -1.72 -9.88 -6.05
C ASN A 58 -0.34 -10.33 -6.53
N ALA A 59 0.47 -9.42 -7.08
CA ALA A 59 1.84 -9.72 -7.50
C ALA A 59 2.73 -10.17 -6.32
N PHE A 60 2.51 -9.66 -5.11
CA PHE A 60 3.22 -10.15 -3.91
C PHE A 60 2.79 -11.56 -3.51
N ALA A 61 1.51 -11.90 -3.70
CA ALA A 61 1.00 -13.25 -3.44
C ALA A 61 1.60 -14.25 -4.44
N GLU A 62 1.58 -13.91 -5.73
CA GLU A 62 2.19 -14.72 -6.80
C GLU A 62 3.69 -14.91 -6.56
N LEU A 63 4.42 -13.86 -6.20
CA LEU A 63 5.84 -13.94 -5.86
C LEU A 63 6.11 -14.97 -4.75
N LYS A 64 5.25 -15.02 -3.74
CA LYS A 64 5.38 -15.98 -2.63
C LYS A 64 5.15 -17.41 -3.10
N ASP A 65 4.17 -17.63 -3.97
CA ASP A 65 3.89 -18.95 -4.53
C ASP A 65 5.03 -19.40 -5.45
N ASP A 66 5.57 -18.51 -6.28
CA ASP A 66 6.74 -18.76 -7.13
C ASP A 66 7.96 -19.18 -6.31
N VAL A 67 8.28 -18.46 -5.24
CA VAL A 67 9.39 -18.78 -4.33
C VAL A 67 9.20 -20.16 -3.70
N ASN A 68 7.96 -20.53 -3.36
CA ASN A 68 7.67 -21.86 -2.84
C ASN A 68 7.81 -22.96 -3.90
N ALA A 69 7.57 -22.65 -5.18
CA ALA A 69 7.71 -23.57 -6.30
C ALA A 69 9.16 -23.72 -6.80
N TRP A 70 10.11 -22.92 -6.32
CA TRP A 70 11.50 -22.99 -6.74
C TRP A 70 12.17 -24.35 -6.46
N PRO A 71 13.10 -24.78 -7.33
CA PRO A 71 13.84 -26.03 -7.16
C PRO A 71 14.74 -25.99 -5.92
N ASP A 72 14.92 -27.15 -5.29
CA ASP A 72 15.74 -27.31 -4.07
C ASP A 72 17.26 -27.24 -4.31
N ASN A 73 17.68 -26.90 -5.53
CA ASN A 73 19.10 -26.82 -5.92
C ASN A 73 19.75 -25.46 -5.61
N ILE A 74 19.01 -24.52 -5.01
CA ILE A 74 19.52 -23.20 -4.66
C ILE A 74 20.41 -23.31 -3.40
N PRO A 75 21.68 -22.87 -3.45
CA PRO A 75 22.58 -22.93 -2.31
C PRO A 75 22.00 -22.21 -1.07
N ASN A 76 22.11 -22.84 0.10
CA ASN A 76 21.67 -22.32 1.39
C ASN A 76 20.15 -22.04 1.52
N MET A 77 19.32 -22.48 0.58
CA MET A 77 17.88 -22.31 0.67
C MET A 77 17.25 -23.39 1.59
N PRO A 78 16.41 -23.02 2.56
CA PRO A 78 15.70 -23.99 3.40
C PRO A 78 14.63 -24.78 2.63
N PHE A 79 14.51 -26.09 2.94
CA PHE A 79 13.45 -26.96 2.37
C PHE A 79 12.04 -26.64 2.91
N ASN A 80 11.93 -26.12 4.13
CA ASN A 80 10.63 -25.79 4.73
C ASN A 80 10.09 -24.48 4.11
N SER A 81 8.90 -24.53 3.50
CA SER A 81 8.25 -23.38 2.85
C SER A 81 8.21 -22.10 3.72
N LYS A 82 7.91 -22.19 5.02
CA LYS A 82 7.92 -21.00 5.91
C LYS A 82 9.33 -20.42 6.07
N LYS A 83 10.33 -21.29 6.24
CA LYS A 83 11.73 -20.87 6.36
C LYS A 83 12.28 -20.36 5.03
N ARG A 84 11.82 -20.92 3.91
CA ARG A 84 12.15 -20.48 2.56
C ARG A 84 11.67 -19.06 2.30
N TRP A 85 10.41 -18.77 2.62
CA TRP A 85 9.87 -17.43 2.51
C TRP A 85 10.66 -16.42 3.37
N ALA A 86 10.93 -16.76 4.64
CA ALA A 86 11.73 -15.90 5.52
C ALA A 86 13.15 -15.66 4.97
N TRP A 87 13.79 -16.70 4.43
CA TRP A 87 15.10 -16.60 3.80
C TRP A 87 15.08 -15.68 2.56
N PHE A 88 14.06 -15.83 1.71
CA PHE A 88 13.87 -14.97 0.54
C PHE A 88 13.64 -13.50 0.93
N VAL A 89 12.76 -13.26 1.91
CA VAL A 89 12.50 -11.91 2.43
C VAL A 89 13.78 -11.29 2.98
N ASN A 90 14.64 -12.05 3.65
CA ASN A 90 15.93 -11.54 4.13
C ASN A 90 16.82 -11.06 2.97
N MET A 91 16.86 -11.79 1.84
CA MET A 91 17.57 -11.33 0.64
C MET A 91 16.92 -10.10 0.02
N ALA A 92 15.59 -10.02 0.00
CA ALA A 92 14.87 -8.85 -0.48
C ALA A 92 15.17 -7.60 0.36
N VAL A 93 15.33 -7.74 1.69
CA VAL A 93 15.73 -6.64 2.59
C VAL A 93 17.14 -6.14 2.27
N GLU A 94 18.09 -7.05 2.02
CA GLU A 94 19.45 -6.68 1.61
C GLU A 94 19.45 -5.97 0.24
N ARG A 95 18.62 -6.44 -0.70
CA ARG A 95 18.43 -5.77 -2.00
C ARG A 95 17.79 -4.40 -1.84
N PHE A 96 16.86 -4.24 -0.90
CA PHE A 96 16.25 -2.96 -0.57
C PHE A 96 17.27 -1.96 -0.01
N ASP A 97 18.11 -2.34 0.97
CA ASP A 97 19.17 -1.46 1.50
C ASP A 97 20.12 -1.00 0.39
N ARG A 98 20.55 -1.92 -0.49
CA ARG A 98 21.39 -1.57 -1.65
C ARG A 98 20.70 -0.64 -2.64
N TRP A 99 19.43 -0.88 -2.94
CA TRP A 99 18.66 -0.03 -3.84
C TRP A 99 18.52 1.38 -3.27
N VAL A 100 18.13 1.50 -1.99
CA VAL A 100 18.01 2.79 -1.30
C VAL A 100 19.31 3.59 -1.35
N ARG A 101 20.46 2.94 -1.09
CA ARG A 101 21.78 3.58 -1.16
C ARG A 101 22.21 3.97 -2.57
N ALA A 102 21.66 3.31 -3.59
CA ALA A 102 21.97 3.60 -4.99
C ALA A 102 21.13 4.77 -5.55
N LEU A 103 20.06 5.17 -4.87
CA LEU A 103 19.21 6.29 -5.28
C LEU A 103 19.99 7.60 -5.28
N LYS A 104 19.77 8.39 -6.33
CA LYS A 104 20.40 9.70 -6.55
C LYS A 104 19.32 10.76 -6.72
N SER A 105 19.72 12.02 -6.60
CA SER A 105 18.86 13.17 -6.87
C SER A 105 18.28 13.22 -8.30
N ILE A 106 18.92 12.53 -9.24
CA ILE A 106 18.42 12.43 -10.62
C ILE A 106 17.14 11.59 -10.68
N ASP A 107 17.02 10.57 -9.83
CA ASP A 107 15.87 9.66 -9.79
C ASP A 107 14.59 10.38 -9.33
N ASP A 108 14.74 11.50 -8.62
CA ASP A 108 13.64 12.41 -8.28
C ASP A 108 13.02 13.10 -9.51
N SER A 109 13.70 13.10 -10.66
CA SER A 109 13.22 13.74 -11.90
C SER A 109 12.66 12.74 -12.91
N ILE A 110 12.88 11.44 -12.68
CA ILE A 110 12.45 10.36 -13.58
C ILE A 110 10.99 9.97 -13.25
N PRO A 111 10.18 9.52 -14.24
CA PRO A 111 8.87 8.91 -14.00
C PRO A 111 8.97 7.75 -13.02
N ILE A 112 7.95 7.57 -12.18
CA ILE A 112 7.96 6.51 -11.15
C ILE A 112 8.16 5.12 -11.77
N GLU A 113 7.59 4.89 -12.95
CA GLU A 113 7.60 3.65 -13.72
C GLU A 113 9.01 3.14 -14.00
N ASP A 114 9.94 4.06 -14.26
CA ASP A 114 11.34 3.76 -14.61
C ASP A 114 12.26 3.65 -13.38
N VAL A 115 11.77 4.10 -12.21
CA VAL A 115 12.51 4.11 -10.94
C VAL A 115 12.06 2.96 -10.01
N LEU A 116 10.96 2.29 -10.36
CA LEU A 116 10.42 1.20 -9.57
C LEU A 116 11.47 0.09 -9.37
N PRO A 117 11.70 -0.34 -8.11
CA PRO A 117 12.56 -1.47 -7.88
C PRO A 117 11.86 -2.78 -8.29
N PRO A 118 12.60 -3.89 -8.37
CA PRO A 118 12.02 -5.22 -8.55
C PRO A 118 10.96 -5.54 -7.50
N ILE A 119 10.01 -6.43 -7.84
CA ILE A 119 8.80 -6.72 -7.05
C ILE A 119 9.10 -7.14 -5.60
N ASP A 120 10.21 -7.85 -5.35
CA ASP A 120 10.62 -8.29 -4.02
C ASP A 120 11.07 -7.12 -3.13
N VAL A 121 11.82 -6.18 -3.71
CA VAL A 121 12.22 -4.94 -3.04
C VAL A 121 11.01 -4.03 -2.82
N LEU A 122 10.10 -3.94 -3.80
CA LEU A 122 8.86 -3.18 -3.68
C LEU A 122 7.98 -3.73 -2.54
N MET A 123 7.91 -5.05 -2.37
CA MET A 123 7.19 -5.69 -1.26
C MET A 123 7.76 -5.30 0.10
N VAL A 124 9.09 -5.31 0.25
CA VAL A 124 9.76 -4.89 1.49
C VAL A 124 9.48 -3.42 1.77
N TRP A 125 9.62 -2.57 0.75
CA TRP A 125 9.36 -1.14 0.88
C TRP A 125 7.91 -0.85 1.25
N HIS A 126 6.94 -1.52 0.59
CA HIS A 126 5.53 -1.41 0.92
C HIS A 126 5.26 -1.80 2.38
N SER A 127 5.82 -2.93 2.84
CA SER A 127 5.66 -3.40 4.22
C SER A 127 6.23 -2.39 5.24
N TYR A 128 7.32 -1.72 4.89
CA TYR A 128 7.91 -0.66 5.72
C TYR A 128 7.02 0.59 5.79
N MET A 129 6.34 0.95 4.70
CA MET A 129 5.39 2.08 4.66
C MET A 129 4.11 1.83 5.48
N LEU A 130 3.76 0.58 5.81
CA LEU A 130 2.59 0.25 6.63
C LEU A 130 2.70 0.74 8.08
N ASN A 131 3.90 1.09 8.55
CA ASN A 131 4.08 1.79 9.82
C ASN A 131 4.45 3.27 9.57
N PRO A 132 3.46 4.14 9.34
CA PRO A 132 3.70 5.51 8.89
C PRO A 132 4.46 6.36 9.91
N ARG A 133 4.35 6.03 11.21
CA ARG A 133 5.10 6.73 12.26
C ARG A 133 6.59 6.48 12.15
N TRP A 134 6.99 5.20 12.14
CA TRP A 134 8.41 4.85 12.03
C TRP A 134 8.99 5.26 10.69
N TYR A 135 8.23 5.11 9.59
CA TYR A 135 8.64 5.55 8.27
C TYR A 135 8.94 7.07 8.20
N ALA A 136 8.16 7.89 8.91
CA ALA A 136 8.37 9.33 9.01
C ALA A 136 9.56 9.69 9.92
N GLU A 137 9.65 9.08 11.11
CA GLU A 137 10.75 9.30 12.05
C GLU A 137 12.11 8.91 11.44
N ASP A 138 12.16 7.77 10.74
CA ASP A 138 13.38 7.32 10.06
C ASP A 138 13.77 8.23 8.90
N GLY A 139 12.82 8.83 8.19
CA GLY A 139 13.12 9.85 7.18
C GLY A 139 13.78 11.09 7.71
N GLN A 140 13.44 11.49 8.94
CA GLN A 140 14.10 12.60 9.61
C GLN A 140 15.47 12.20 10.14
N ARG A 141 15.60 11.00 10.73
CA ARG A 141 16.84 10.51 11.34
C ARG A 141 17.91 10.11 10.32
N LEU A 142 17.51 9.46 9.23
CA LEU A 142 18.38 8.95 8.18
C LEU A 142 18.31 9.80 6.90
N GLY A 143 17.96 11.08 7.04
CA GLY A 143 17.71 12.02 5.95
C GLY A 143 18.67 11.90 4.76
N PRO A 144 20.00 11.93 4.94
CA PRO A 144 20.95 11.83 3.82
C PRO A 144 20.83 10.55 2.97
N ILE A 145 20.32 9.46 3.54
CA ILE A 145 20.15 8.16 2.86
C ILE A 145 18.73 8.01 2.32
N LEU A 146 17.72 8.44 3.09
CA LEU A 146 16.31 8.19 2.77
C LEU A 146 15.60 9.35 2.06
N GLN A 147 16.22 10.51 1.91
CA GLN A 147 15.58 11.69 1.31
C GLN A 147 14.97 11.41 -0.08
N HIS A 148 15.70 10.70 -0.94
CA HIS A 148 15.21 10.31 -2.27
C HIS A 148 14.11 9.25 -2.18
N LEU A 149 14.21 8.31 -1.24
CA LEU A 149 13.19 7.29 -1.00
C LEU A 149 11.84 7.91 -0.62
N HIS A 150 11.81 8.92 0.27
CA HIS A 150 10.57 9.62 0.63
C HIS A 150 9.96 10.39 -0.54
N SER A 151 10.80 10.99 -1.37
CA SER A 151 10.36 11.68 -2.58
C SER A 151 9.67 10.71 -3.56
N ILE A 152 10.32 9.59 -3.87
CA ILE A 152 9.78 8.54 -4.76
C ILE A 152 8.54 7.90 -4.13
N GLY A 153 8.51 7.68 -2.82
CA GLY A 153 7.35 7.11 -2.12
C GLY A 153 6.09 7.96 -2.23
N ARG A 154 6.23 9.29 -2.24
CA ARG A 154 5.10 10.21 -2.50
C ARG A 154 4.59 10.07 -3.93
N LYS A 155 5.48 9.92 -4.92
CA LYS A 155 5.09 9.68 -6.32
C LYS A 155 4.38 8.33 -6.48
N LEU A 156 4.88 7.29 -5.81
CA LEU A 156 4.27 5.96 -5.80
C LEU A 156 2.85 6.01 -5.23
N ALA A 157 2.67 6.64 -4.07
CA ALA A 157 1.36 6.79 -3.44
C ALA A 157 0.37 7.63 -4.27
N ALA A 158 0.86 8.52 -5.14
CA ALA A 158 0.03 9.27 -6.07
C ALA A 158 -0.36 8.47 -7.33
N SER A 159 0.42 7.43 -7.66
CA SER A 159 0.25 6.62 -8.88
C SER A 159 -0.48 5.30 -8.63
N LEU A 160 -0.46 4.81 -7.38
CA LEU A 160 -1.19 3.65 -6.87
C LEU A 160 -2.50 4.05 -6.19
#